data_AF-A0A9P6AS63-F1
#
_entry.id   AF-A0A9P6AS63-F1
#
_cell.length_a   1.000
_cell.length_b   1.000
_cell.length_c   1.000
_cell.angle_alpha   90.00
_cell.angle_beta   90.00
_cell.angle_gamma   90.00
#
_symmetry.space_group_name_H-M   'P 1'
#
loop_
_entity.id
_entity.type
_entity.pdbx_description
1 polymer ?
#
loop_
_entity_poly.entity_id
_entity_poly.type
_entity_poly.pdbx_seq_one_letter_code
_entity_poly.pdbx_strand_id
1 'polypeptide(L)'
;MLQILLLEQAEGNQSETGWKSGVYAHVAVALNKILSKGGSKNTESIRNQYSKMKGIYKIVAALREVSGFTWDNEVGCKGVDDEIWEKYVKAHPEAAPFCSNGWPWFDDMHTLCCGTIARGQSVFCATHESQPPADANRDNANGRGNG
;
A
#
# COMPACT_ATOMS: atom_id res chain seq x y z
N MET A 1 -6.56 11.84 -12.41
CA MET A 1 -7.58 11.43 -11.41
C MET A 1 -6.93 11.09 -10.08
N LEU A 2 -6.05 10.08 -10.00
CA LEU A 2 -5.34 9.73 -8.75
C LEU A 2 -4.65 10.92 -8.10
N GLN A 3 -3.95 11.73 -8.90
CA GLN A 3 -3.30 12.96 -8.44
C GLN A 3 -4.27 13.95 -7.76
N ILE A 4 -5.50 14.08 -8.26
CA ILE A 4 -6.51 14.94 -7.62
C ILE A 4 -7.02 14.29 -6.32
N LEU A 5 -7.21 12.97 -6.31
CA LEU A 5 -7.60 12.25 -5.09
C LEU A 5 -6.53 12.35 -4.00
N LEU A 6 -5.25 12.27 -4.34
CA LEU A 6 -4.14 12.46 -3.39
C LEU A 6 -4.16 13.87 -2.76
N LEU A 7 -4.49 14.91 -3.56
CA LEU A 7 -4.69 16.26 -3.03
C LEU A 7 -5.88 16.31 -2.05
N GLU A 8 -7.03 15.73 -2.43
CA GLU A 8 -8.21 15.65 -1.55
C GLU A 8 -7.92 14.89 -0.24
N GLN A 9 -7.08 13.85 -0.30
CA GLN A 9 -6.64 13.12 0.88
C GLN A 9 -5.79 14.01 1.80
N ALA A 10 -4.87 14.79 1.23
CA ALA A 10 -4.03 15.73 1.98
C ALA A 10 -4.86 16.85 2.64
N GLU A 11 -5.95 17.28 2.02
CA GLU A 11 -6.92 18.22 2.61
C GLU A 11 -7.84 17.57 3.67
N GLY A 12 -7.66 16.27 3.95
CA GLY A 12 -8.42 15.55 4.95
C GLY A 12 -9.85 15.24 4.52
N ASN A 13 -10.12 15.17 3.21
CA ASN A 13 -11.43 14.81 2.67
C ASN A 13 -11.66 13.29 2.56
N GLN A 14 -10.75 12.50 3.13
CA GLN A 14 -10.89 11.06 3.32
C GLN A 14 -11.24 10.75 4.79
N SER A 15 -12.24 9.91 5.00
CA SER A 15 -12.64 9.33 6.28
C SER A 15 -12.10 7.89 6.44
N GLU A 16 -12.30 7.32 7.62
CA GLU A 16 -12.01 5.90 7.90
C GLU A 16 -12.77 4.94 6.97
N THR A 17 -13.97 5.35 6.56
CA THR A 17 -14.89 4.54 5.76
C THR A 17 -14.81 4.83 4.25
N GLY A 18 -14.07 5.85 3.81
CA GLY A 18 -13.96 6.21 2.41
C GLY A 18 -13.77 7.70 2.18
N TRP A 19 -14.43 8.25 1.16
CA TRP A 19 -14.34 9.68 0.83
C TRP A 19 -15.54 10.45 1.38
N LYS A 20 -15.32 11.69 1.80
CA LYS A 20 -16.41 12.61 2.17
C LYS A 20 -17.36 12.82 0.98
N SER A 21 -18.61 13.17 1.29
CA SER A 21 -19.59 13.52 0.27
C SER A 21 -19.08 14.69 -0.58
N GLY A 22 -19.26 14.60 -1.91
CA GLY A 22 -18.85 15.64 -2.85
C GLY A 22 -17.43 15.51 -3.41
N VAL A 23 -16.52 14.71 -2.80
CA VAL A 23 -15.14 14.56 -3.30
C VAL A 23 -15.13 14.08 -4.75
N TYR A 24 -15.89 13.03 -5.08
CA TYR A 24 -15.95 12.52 -6.45
C TYR A 24 -16.52 13.55 -7.44
N ALA A 25 -17.41 14.44 -7.00
CA ALA A 25 -17.94 15.50 -7.84
C ALA A 25 -16.88 16.58 -8.07
N HIS A 26 -16.12 16.95 -7.04
CA HIS A 26 -15.01 17.87 -7.15
C HIS A 26 -13.91 17.33 -8.08
N VAL A 27 -13.54 16.05 -7.91
CA VAL A 27 -12.60 15.34 -8.79
C VAL A 27 -13.10 15.33 -10.23
N ALA A 28 -14.40 15.09 -10.46
CA ALA A 28 -14.97 15.14 -11.80
C ALA A 28 -14.82 16.53 -12.43
N VAL A 29 -15.14 17.61 -11.69
CA VAL A 29 -14.98 18.99 -12.16
C VAL A 29 -13.52 19.31 -12.46
N ALA A 30 -12.61 19.02 -11.54
CA ALA A 30 -11.17 19.26 -11.72
C ALA A 30 -10.60 18.46 -12.90
N LEU A 31 -11.00 17.19 -13.04
CA LEU A 31 -10.54 16.34 -14.13
C LEU A 31 -11.04 16.85 -15.49
N ASN A 32 -12.30 17.28 -15.60
CA ASN A 32 -12.84 17.84 -16.84
C ASN A 32 -12.17 19.16 -17.26
N LYS A 33 -11.62 19.92 -16.32
CA LYS A 33 -10.83 21.13 -16.64
C LYS A 33 -9.46 20.80 -17.25
N ILE A 34 -8.89 19.65 -16.89
CA ILE A 34 -7.55 19.21 -17.32
C ILE A 34 -7.62 18.36 -18.58
N LEU A 35 -8.70 17.61 -18.77
CA LEU A 35 -8.91 16.77 -19.94
C LEU A 35 -9.16 17.64 -21.18
N SER A 36 -8.14 17.78 -22.02
CA SER A 36 -8.24 18.42 -23.34
C SER A 36 -8.84 17.51 -24.41
N LYS A 37 -8.98 16.20 -24.11
CA LYS A 37 -9.52 15.16 -25.00
C LYS A 37 -10.36 14.15 -24.22
N GLY A 38 -11.47 13.69 -24.82
CA GLY A 38 -12.37 12.68 -24.27
C GLY A 38 -13.73 13.24 -23.82
N GLY A 39 -14.69 12.35 -23.54
CA GLY A 39 -16.01 12.72 -23.03
C GLY A 39 -15.97 13.19 -21.58
N SER A 40 -16.93 14.05 -21.20
CA SER A 40 -17.05 14.58 -19.85
C SER A 40 -17.20 13.44 -18.83
N LYS A 41 -16.34 13.46 -17.81
CA LYS A 41 -16.39 12.50 -16.71
C LYS A 41 -17.38 13.00 -15.67
N ASN A 42 -18.37 12.18 -15.34
CA ASN A 42 -19.30 12.45 -14.25
C ASN A 42 -18.83 11.79 -12.95
N THR A 43 -19.44 12.19 -11.84
CA THR A 43 -19.16 11.68 -10.49
C THR A 43 -19.17 10.14 -10.42
N GLU A 44 -20.14 9.51 -11.08
CA GLU A 44 -20.26 8.05 -11.12
C GLU A 44 -19.09 7.40 -11.88
N SER A 45 -18.66 7.97 -13.01
CA SER A 45 -17.47 7.48 -13.71
C SER A 45 -16.22 7.53 -12.85
N ILE A 46 -16.04 8.60 -12.06
CA ILE A 46 -14.90 8.72 -11.14
C ILE A 46 -14.97 7.64 -10.07
N ARG A 47 -16.14 7.45 -9.45
CA ARG A 47 -16.35 6.43 -8.41
C ARG A 47 -16.11 5.03 -8.96
N ASN A 48 -16.66 4.70 -10.12
CA ASN A 48 -16.51 3.39 -10.75
C ASN A 48 -15.05 3.12 -11.12
N GLN A 49 -14.36 4.11 -11.65
CA GLN A 49 -12.95 3.97 -11.99
C GLN A 49 -12.08 3.82 -10.74
N TYR A 50 -12.34 4.58 -9.67
CA TYR A 50 -11.63 4.40 -8.40
C TYR A 50 -11.87 3.01 -7.80
N SER A 51 -13.12 2.51 -7.82
CA SER A 51 -13.44 1.14 -7.37
C SER A 51 -12.69 0.07 -8.17
N LYS A 52 -12.59 0.23 -9.50
CA LYS A 52 -11.80 -0.67 -10.36
C LYS A 52 -10.32 -0.66 -9.97
N MET A 53 -9.73 0.53 -9.82
CA MET A 53 -8.33 0.67 -9.41
C MET A 53 -8.08 0.08 -8.02
N LYS A 54 -9.03 0.20 -7.10
CA LYS A 54 -8.95 -0.44 -5.78
C LYS A 54 -8.99 -1.97 -5.87
N GLY A 55 -9.76 -2.53 -6.82
CA GLY A 55 -9.74 -3.96 -7.13
C GLY A 55 -8.37 -4.41 -7.62
N ILE A 56 -7.80 -3.69 -8.60
CA ILE A 56 -6.46 -3.97 -9.13
C ILE A 56 -5.39 -3.87 -8.03
N TYR A 57 -5.45 -2.83 -7.19
CA TYR A 57 -4.55 -2.66 -6.07
C TYR A 57 -4.52 -3.89 -5.15
N LYS A 58 -5.68 -4.48 -4.83
CA LYS A 58 -5.74 -5.70 -4.00
C LYS A 58 -5.07 -6.89 -4.67
N ILE A 59 -5.22 -7.04 -5.98
CA ILE A 59 -4.60 -8.12 -6.76
C ILE A 59 -3.08 -7.96 -6.71
N VAL A 60 -2.56 -6.77 -7.03
CA VAL A 60 -1.13 -6.50 -7.01
C VAL A 60 -0.56 -6.58 -5.60
N ALA A 61 -1.29 -6.12 -4.58
CA ALA A 61 -0.88 -6.24 -3.18
C ALA A 61 -0.73 -7.72 -2.77
N ALA A 62 -1.72 -8.56 -3.07
CA ALA A 62 -1.65 -10.00 -2.79
C ALA A 62 -0.50 -10.68 -3.55
N LEU A 63 -0.22 -10.26 -4.79
CA LEU A 63 0.92 -10.74 -5.56
C LEU A 63 2.26 -10.40 -4.89
N ARG A 64 2.40 -9.18 -4.34
CA ARG A 64 3.60 -8.75 -3.61
C ARG A 64 3.81 -9.48 -2.30
N GLU A 65 2.75 -10.02 -1.70
CA GLU A 65 2.82 -10.83 -0.47
C GLU A 65 3.30 -12.26 -0.74
N VAL A 66 3.39 -12.69 -2.00
CA VAL A 66 3.89 -14.02 -2.36
C VAL A 66 5.41 -14.07 -2.14
N SER A 67 5.84 -14.94 -1.24
CA SER A 67 7.27 -15.17 -1.00
C SER A 67 7.98 -15.61 -2.29
N GLY A 68 9.12 -14.97 -2.59
CA GLY A 68 9.91 -15.22 -3.80
C GLY A 68 9.50 -14.40 -5.02
N PHE A 69 8.43 -13.59 -4.93
CA PHE A 69 8.06 -12.66 -5.99
C PHE A 69 8.71 -11.31 -5.70
N THR A 70 9.47 -10.79 -6.65
CA THR A 70 9.92 -9.40 -6.61
C THR A 70 9.04 -8.60 -7.54
N TRP A 71 8.39 -7.55 -7.04
CA TRP A 71 7.52 -6.68 -7.84
C TRP A 71 8.18 -5.34 -8.13
N ASP A 72 8.05 -4.93 -9.38
CA ASP A 72 8.43 -3.63 -9.92
C ASP A 72 7.20 -2.97 -10.56
N ASN A 73 7.00 -1.67 -10.29
CA ASN A 73 5.80 -0.98 -10.73
C ASN A 73 5.74 -0.74 -12.25
N GLU A 74 6.89 -0.71 -12.92
CA GLU A 74 6.96 -0.44 -14.37
C GLU A 74 6.94 -1.75 -15.17
N VAL A 75 7.62 -2.79 -14.67
CA VAL A 75 7.78 -4.04 -15.43
C VAL A 75 6.99 -5.23 -14.88
N GLY A 76 6.41 -5.14 -13.68
CA GLY A 76 5.62 -6.22 -13.08
C GLY A 76 6.45 -7.15 -12.22
N CYS A 77 6.38 -8.47 -12.44
CA CYS A 77 7.22 -9.37 -11.65
C CYS A 77 8.63 -9.44 -12.24
N LYS A 78 9.63 -9.30 -11.37
CA LYS A 78 11.04 -9.35 -11.74
C LYS A 78 11.66 -10.67 -11.27
N GLY A 79 12.26 -11.40 -12.22
CA GLY A 79 13.01 -12.62 -11.93
C GLY A 79 12.16 -13.80 -11.44
N VAL A 80 10.86 -13.80 -11.75
CA VAL A 80 9.97 -14.95 -11.47
C VAL A 80 10.06 -15.91 -12.65
N ASP A 81 10.25 -17.19 -12.35
CA ASP A 81 10.25 -18.26 -13.35
C ASP A 81 8.85 -18.46 -13.94
N ASP A 82 8.77 -18.71 -15.24
CA ASP A 82 7.49 -18.92 -15.94
C ASP A 82 6.67 -20.04 -15.30
N GLU A 83 7.29 -21.12 -14.82
CA GLU A 83 6.54 -22.23 -14.20
C GLU A 83 5.87 -21.80 -12.88
N ILE A 84 6.56 -20.98 -12.10
CA ILE A 84 6.03 -20.43 -10.83
C ILE A 84 4.90 -19.44 -11.14
N TRP A 85 5.08 -18.60 -12.16
CA TRP A 85 4.07 -17.65 -12.59
C TRP A 85 2.81 -18.34 -13.11
N GLU A 86 2.94 -19.37 -13.96
CA GLU A 86 1.81 -20.14 -14.50
C GLU A 86 1.02 -20.83 -13.38
N LYS A 87 1.71 -21.41 -12.39
CA LYS A 87 1.08 -22.00 -11.20
C LYS A 87 0.29 -20.96 -10.42
N TYR A 88 0.85 -19.75 -10.24
CA TYR A 88 0.17 -18.66 -9.55
C TYR A 88 -1.06 -18.17 -10.32
N VAL A 89 -0.94 -17.91 -11.62
CA VAL A 89 -2.06 -17.46 -12.48
C VAL A 89 -3.17 -18.49 -12.55
N LYS A 90 -2.85 -19.79 -12.49
CA LYS A 90 -3.86 -20.85 -12.43
C LYS A 90 -4.74 -20.75 -11.18
N ALA A 91 -4.19 -20.30 -10.06
CA ALA A 91 -4.94 -20.03 -8.84
C ALA A 91 -5.56 -18.62 -8.82
N HIS A 92 -4.93 -17.66 -9.49
CA HIS A 92 -5.27 -16.24 -9.52
C HIS A 92 -5.32 -15.69 -10.95
N PRO A 93 -6.34 -16.06 -11.75
CA PRO A 93 -6.40 -15.68 -13.16
C PRO A 93 -6.48 -14.15 -13.35
N GLU A 94 -7.02 -13.42 -12.37
CA GLU A 94 -7.05 -11.96 -12.39
C GLU A 94 -5.66 -11.31 -12.30
N ALA A 95 -4.63 -12.03 -11.85
CA ALA A 95 -3.27 -11.52 -11.76
C ALA A 95 -2.50 -11.58 -13.10
N ALA A 96 -2.98 -12.38 -14.06
CA ALA A 96 -2.34 -12.63 -15.35
C ALA A 96 -1.76 -11.40 -16.07
N PRO A 97 -2.46 -10.25 -16.18
CA PRO A 97 -1.95 -9.12 -16.94
C PRO A 97 -0.83 -8.33 -16.23
N PHE A 98 -0.60 -8.54 -14.93
CA PHE A 98 0.22 -7.63 -14.11
C PHE A 98 1.70 -8.00 -14.09
N CYS A 99 2.06 -9.23 -14.41
CA CYS A 99 3.45 -9.68 -14.30
C CYS A 99 4.32 -9.20 -15.47
N SER A 100 3.74 -8.94 -16.64
CA SER A 100 4.48 -8.46 -17.83
C SER A 100 4.33 -6.96 -18.09
N ASN A 101 3.29 -6.31 -17.54
CA ASN A 101 2.96 -4.93 -17.86
C ASN A 101 3.20 -3.96 -16.70
N GLY A 102 3.50 -4.48 -15.50
CA GLY A 102 3.55 -3.67 -14.29
C GLY A 102 2.22 -2.98 -13.97
N TRP A 103 2.28 -2.10 -12.98
CA TRP A 103 1.19 -1.19 -12.66
C TRP A 103 1.75 0.06 -11.97
N PRO A 104 2.05 1.15 -12.71
CA PRO A 104 2.75 2.32 -12.19
C PRO A 104 1.92 3.12 -11.16
N TRP A 105 0.64 2.79 -11.03
CA TRP A 105 -0.28 3.44 -10.10
C TRP A 105 -0.34 2.75 -8.72
N PHE A 106 0.48 1.73 -8.48
CA PHE A 106 0.46 0.98 -7.23
C PHE A 106 0.73 1.87 -6.02
N ASP A 107 1.81 2.66 -6.01
CA ASP A 107 2.17 3.51 -4.86
C ASP A 107 1.15 4.62 -4.58
N ASP A 108 0.63 5.27 -5.63
CA ASP A 108 -0.46 6.25 -5.51
C ASP A 108 -1.68 5.59 -4.84
N MET A 109 -2.07 4.41 -5.30
CA MET A 109 -3.22 3.67 -4.75
C MET A 109 -2.95 3.11 -3.35
N HIS A 110 -1.71 2.69 -3.06
CA HIS A 110 -1.29 2.28 -1.73
C HIS A 110 -1.40 3.45 -0.75
N THR A 111 -0.95 4.65 -1.14
CA THR A 111 -1.10 5.87 -0.34
C THR A 111 -2.57 6.21 -0.10
N LEU A 112 -3.41 6.12 -1.12
CA LEU A 112 -4.85 6.34 -0.99
C LEU A 112 -5.54 5.29 -0.10
N CYS A 113 -5.12 4.02 -0.15
CA CYS A 113 -5.74 2.95 0.62
C CYS A 113 -5.21 2.84 2.06
N CYS A 114 -3.92 3.05 2.26
CA CYS A 114 -3.21 2.90 3.54
C CYS A 114 -2.99 4.22 4.28
N GLY A 115 -3.12 5.37 3.62
CA GLY A 115 -3.04 6.70 4.23
C GLY A 115 -4.14 6.97 5.28
N THR A 116 -5.19 6.15 5.31
CA THR A 116 -6.17 6.10 6.41
C THR A 116 -5.61 5.46 7.68
N ILE A 117 -4.67 4.50 7.56
CA ILE A 117 -4.05 3.81 8.71
C ILE A 117 -3.00 4.71 9.40
N ALA A 118 -2.47 5.72 8.70
CA ALA A 118 -1.42 6.62 9.22
C ALA A 118 -1.96 7.87 9.97
N ARG A 119 -3.10 7.78 10.67
CA ARG A 119 -3.51 8.80 11.67
C ARG A 119 -3.53 8.26 13.10
N GLY A 120 -2.54 7.42 13.43
CA GLY A 120 -2.25 7.04 14.81
C GLY A 120 -0.89 6.36 14.90
N GLN A 121 -0.04 6.83 15.81
CA GLN A 121 1.28 6.27 16.08
C GLN A 121 1.26 4.75 16.25
N SER A 122 2.16 4.04 15.56
CA SER A 122 2.91 2.97 16.21
C SER A 122 4.23 2.75 15.49
N VAL A 123 5.21 3.50 15.97
CA VAL A 123 6.60 3.09 15.96
C VAL A 123 6.68 1.81 16.81
N PHE A 124 6.50 0.65 16.19
CA PHE A 124 7.04 -0.58 16.73
C PHE A 124 8.02 -1.14 15.71
N CYS A 125 9.20 -0.53 15.73
CA CYS A 125 10.43 -1.30 15.68
C CYS A 125 10.38 -2.31 16.84
N ALA A 126 9.71 -3.44 16.64
CA ALA A 126 9.98 -4.62 17.45
C ALA A 126 11.10 -5.37 16.74
N THR A 127 12.33 -4.93 17.00
CA THR A 127 13.51 -5.77 16.87
C THR A 127 13.30 -6.93 17.84
N HIS A 128 12.70 -8.01 17.37
CA HIS A 128 12.63 -9.27 18.11
C HIS A 128 13.69 -10.19 17.55
N GLU A 129 14.91 -10.06 18.04
CA GLU A 129 15.65 -11.27 18.36
C GLU A 129 16.38 -11.03 19.68
N SER A 130 15.76 -11.59 20.71
CA SER A 130 16.20 -11.58 22.09
C SER A 130 17.55 -12.27 22.19
N GLN A 131 18.50 -11.57 22.81
CA GLN A 131 19.72 -12.15 23.34
C GLN A 131 19.39 -13.40 24.18
N PRO A 132 20.10 -14.54 24.01
CA PRO A 132 20.04 -15.62 24.99
C PRO A 132 20.72 -15.17 26.30
N PRO A 133 20.14 -15.49 27.48
CA PRO A 133 20.68 -15.08 28.77
C PRO A 133 21.97 -15.87 29.08
N ALA A 134 23.10 -15.16 29.16
CA ALA A 134 24.30 -15.70 29.77
C ALA A 134 24.22 -15.46 31.30
N ASP A 135 24.17 -16.60 31.98
CA ASP A 135 24.03 -16.85 33.41
C ASP A 135 25.12 -16.18 34.28
N ALA A 136 24.71 -15.74 35.47
CA ALA A 136 25.46 -15.56 36.73
C ALA A 136 26.83 -14.83 36.74
N ASN A 137 26.91 -13.69 37.46
CA ASN A 137 27.75 -13.51 38.66
C ASN A 137 27.96 -12.02 39.04
N ARG A 138 27.13 -11.52 39.96
CA ARG A 138 27.38 -10.45 40.96
C ARG A 138 26.49 -10.85 42.13
N ASP A 139 26.95 -10.98 43.36
CA ASP A 139 27.56 -9.97 44.21
C ASP A 139 28.32 -10.64 45.37
N ASN A 140 29.38 -10.02 45.87
CA ASN A 140 29.43 -9.70 47.30
C ASN A 140 30.53 -8.67 47.60
N ALA A 141 30.11 -7.44 47.87
CA ALA A 141 30.89 -6.43 48.53
C ALA A 141 30.70 -6.57 50.05
N ASN A 142 31.78 -6.65 50.83
CA ASN A 142 31.72 -6.35 52.25
C ASN A 142 32.99 -5.62 52.69
N GLY A 143 32.95 -4.29 52.59
CA GLY A 143 33.87 -3.39 53.26
C GLY A 143 33.15 -2.77 54.46
N ARG A 144 33.41 -3.30 55.65
CA ARG A 144 32.94 -2.75 56.92
C ARG A 144 34.15 -2.22 57.68
N GLY A 145 34.24 -0.90 57.81
CA GLY A 145 35.26 -0.23 58.60
C GLY A 145 35.05 -0.46 60.10
N ASN A 146 36.13 -0.37 60.86
CA ASN A 146 36.08 -0.06 62.27
C ASN A 146 37.33 0.72 62.67
N GLY A 147 37.12 1.78 63.45
CA GLY A 147 38.15 2.42 64.28
C GLY A 147 38.33 1.68 65.60
#